data_AF-A0A935VAA9-F1
#
_entry.id   AF-A0A935VAA9-F1
#
_cell.length_a   1.000
_cell.length_b   1.000
_cell.length_c   1.000
_cell.angle_alpha   90.00
_cell.angle_beta   90.00
_cell.angle_gamma   90.00
#
_symmetry.space_group_name_H-M   'P 1'
#
loop_
_entity.id
_entity.type
_entity.pdbx_description
1 polymer ?
#
loop_
_entity_poly.entity_id
_entity_poly.type
_entity_poly.pdbx_seq_one_letter_code
_entity_poly.pdbx_strand_id
1 'polypeptide(L)' 'MQATIRSETAASMAIEVHGANGYTNDYPAERYLRNCKAAVIYEGTRDIHTLMQAHWALGAKKEKAARVILPPYAASASA' A
#
# COMPACT_ATOMS: atom_id res chain seq x y z
N MET A 1 -2.64 2.38 -0.65
CA MET A 1 -1.63 3.24 0.01
C MET A 1 -1.78 3.32 1.53
N GLN A 2 -2.98 3.60 2.06
CA GLN A 2 -3.20 3.75 3.52
C GLN A 2 -2.73 2.54 4.35
N ALA A 3 -2.79 1.33 3.78
CA ALA A 3 -2.26 0.12 4.40
C ALA A 3 -0.76 0.23 4.73
N THR A 4 0.08 0.63 3.76
CA THR A 4 1.54 0.69 3.92
C THR A 4 1.97 1.77 4.91
N ILE A 5 1.26 2.91 4.95
CA ILE A 5 1.51 3.98 5.92
C ILE A 5 1.21 3.47 7.33
N ARG A 6 0.04 2.83 7.52
CA ARG A 6 -0.34 2.25 8.81
C ARG A 6 0.61 1.16 9.27
N SER A 7 1.12 0.32 8.37
CA SER A 7 2.12 -0.69 8.68
C SER A 7 3.42 -0.08 9.21
N GLU A 8 3.88 1.03 8.62
CA GLU A 8 5.09 1.72 9.09
C GLU A 8 4.88 2.40 10.45
N THR A 9 3.73 3.05 10.66
CA THR A 9 3.39 3.62 11.98
C THR A 9 3.31 2.53 13.05
N ALA A 10 2.67 1.39 12.76
CA ALA A 10 2.59 0.26 13.68
C ALA A 10 3.98 -0.33 14.02
N ALA A 11 4.85 -0.48 13.02
CA ALA A 11 6.21 -0.94 13.24
C ALA A 11 7.05 0.06 14.06
N SER A 12 6.87 1.37 13.83
CA SER A 12 7.54 2.41 14.61
C SER A 12 7.11 2.38 16.08
N MET A 13 5.80 2.30 16.34
CA MET A 13 5.27 2.16 17.71
C MET A 13 5.78 0.88 18.39
N ALA A 14 5.90 -0.22 17.64
CA ALA A 14 6.47 -1.46 18.18
C ALA A 14 7.92 -1.28 18.63
N ILE A 15 8.74 -0.54 17.88
CA ILE A 15 10.11 -0.21 18.31
C ILE A 15 10.10 0.65 19.57
N GLU A 16 9.25 1.68 19.64
CA GLU A 16 9.16 2.56 20.82
C GLU A 16 8.80 1.78 22.10
N VAL A 17 7.89 0.81 22.01
CA VAL A 17 7.51 -0.07 23.14
C VAL A 17 8.69 -0.94 23.60
N HIS A 18 9.52 -1.42 22.68
CA HIS A 18 10.67 -2.28 23.01
C HIS A 18 11.94 -1.50 23.36
N GLY A 19 11.94 -0.16 23.18
CA GLY A 19 13.10 0.68 23.42
C GLY A 19 14.33 0.25 22.61
N ALA A 20 15.52 0.28 23.22
CA ALA A 20 16.77 -0.12 22.57
C ALA A 20 16.74 -1.58 22.05
N ASN A 21 16.02 -2.47 22.75
CA ASN A 21 15.87 -3.87 22.34
C ASN A 21 15.00 -4.03 21.08
N GLY A 22 14.20 -3.02 20.72
CA GLY A 22 13.44 -3.00 19.47
C GLY A 22 14.31 -2.82 18.22
N TYR A 23 15.54 -2.31 18.40
CA TYR A 23 16.54 -2.09 17.35
C TYR A 23 17.62 -3.17 17.31
N THR A 24 17.57 -4.17 18.20
CA THR A 24 18.48 -5.31 18.16
C THR A 24 17.88 -6.43 17.31
N ASN A 25 18.75 -7.29 16.80
CA ASN A 25 18.35 -8.44 15.98
C ASN A 25 17.73 -9.58 16.81
N ASP A 26 17.62 -9.40 18.14
CA ASP A 26 17.03 -10.37 19.06
C ASP A 26 15.49 -10.38 18.96
N TYR A 27 14.89 -9.25 18.55
CA TYR A 27 13.45 -9.10 18.39
C TYR A 27 13.08 -8.84 16.92
N PRO A 28 11.94 -9.38 16.44
CA PRO A 28 11.55 -9.22 15.04
C PRO A 28 11.09 -7.79 14.68
N ALA A 29 10.97 -6.89 15.67
CA ALA A 29 10.48 -5.52 15.49
C ALA A 29 11.32 -4.71 14.48
N GLU A 30 12.65 -4.78 14.57
CA GLU A 30 13.57 -4.12 13.65
C GLU A 30 13.37 -4.59 12.19
N ARG A 31 13.21 -5.90 12.01
CA ARG A 31 12.96 -6.52 10.69
C ARG A 31 11.65 -6.02 10.08
N TYR A 32 10.59 -5.91 10.89
CA TYR A 32 9.31 -5.39 10.40
C TYR A 32 9.41 -3.93 9.97
N LEU A 33 10.12 -3.09 10.73
CA LEU A 33 10.33 -1.70 10.35
C LEU A 33 11.06 -1.58 8.99
N ARG A 34 12.10 -2.40 8.76
CA ARG A 34 12.82 -2.44 7.48
C ARG A 34 11.92 -2.87 6.32
N ASN A 35 11.14 -3.93 6.49
CA ASN A 35 10.25 -4.44 5.46
C ASN A 35 9.15 -3.42 5.11
N CYS A 36 8.55 -2.77 6.11
CA CYS A 36 7.53 -1.75 5.89
C CYS A 36 8.07 -0.56 5.10
N LYS A 37 9.30 -0.11 5.38
CA LYS A 37 9.94 0.99 4.64
C LYS A 37 10.20 0.64 3.18
N ALA A 38 10.59 -0.60 2.88
CA ALA A 38 10.80 -1.04 1.51
C ALA A 38 9.48 -1.04 0.70
N ALA A 39 8.41 -1.56 1.31
CA ALA A 39 7.08 -1.64 0.68
C ALA A 39 6.48 -0.26 0.35
N VAL A 40 6.93 0.81 1.02
CA VAL A 40 6.50 2.20 0.75
C VAL A 40 7.08 2.76 -0.54
N ILE A 41 8.19 2.20 -1.04
CA ILE A 41 8.99 2.79 -2.12
C ILE A 41 8.77 2.05 -3.43
N TYR A 42 8.71 0.71 -3.41
CA TYR A 42 8.79 -0.10 -4.63
C TYR A 42 7.62 0.10 -5.59
N GLU A 43 6.38 0.03 -5.12
CA GLU A 43 5.18 0.09 -5.97
C GLU A 43 4.68 1.54 -6.18
N GLY A 44 5.56 2.52 -6.00
CA GLY A 44 5.24 3.94 -6.00
C GLY A 44 5.24 4.53 -4.59
N THR A 45 5.85 5.71 -4.46
CA THR A 45 5.99 6.40 -3.18
C THR A 45 4.65 6.95 -2.68
N ARG A 46 4.59 7.27 -1.39
CA ARG A 46 3.41 7.86 -0.73
C ARG A 46 2.92 9.10 -1.46
N ASP A 47 3.86 9.93 -1.88
CA ASP A 47 3.57 11.21 -2.54
C ASP A 47 3.08 10.99 -3.96
N ILE A 48 3.69 10.08 -4.72
CA ILE A 48 3.24 9.74 -6.07
C ILE A 48 1.83 9.18 -6.05
N HIS A 49 1.51 8.26 -5.13
CA HIS A 49 0.15 7.73 -4.99
C HIS A 49 -0.87 8.81 -4.61
N THR A 50 -0.50 9.72 -3.71
CA THR A 50 -1.36 10.83 -3.29
C THR A 50 -1.61 11.80 -4.45
N LEU A 51 -0.57 12.15 -5.21
CA LEU A 51 -0.68 12.96 -6.43
C LEU A 51 -1.51 12.26 -7.50
N MET A 52 -1.35 10.94 -7.65
CA MET A 52 -2.18 10.12 -8.53
C MET A 52 -3.66 10.28 -8.17
N GLN A 53 -4.01 10.03 -6.92
CA GLN A 53 -5.37 10.18 -6.39
C GLN A 53 -5.89 11.61 -6.58
N ALA A 54 -5.07 12.62 -6.33
CA ALA A 54 -5.42 14.02 -6.54
C ALA A 54 -5.73 14.33 -8.02
N HIS A 55 -4.96 13.79 -8.97
CA HIS A 55 -5.24 13.97 -10.40
C HIS A 55 -6.60 13.39 -10.83
N TRP A 56 -7.04 12.27 -10.23
CA TRP A 56 -8.38 11.75 -10.49
C TRP A 56 -9.47 12.54 -9.77
N ALA A 57 -9.25 12.89 -8.50
CA ALA A 57 -10.20 13.67 -7.71
C ALA A 57 -10.47 15.07 -8.31
N LEU A 58 -9.43 15.70 -8.88
CA LEU A 58 -9.51 17.00 -9.54
C LEU A 58 -9.92 16.92 -11.02
N GLY A 59 -10.19 15.73 -11.55
CA GLY A 59 -10.61 15.54 -12.94
C GLY A 59 -9.53 15.83 -14.00
N ALA A 60 -8.27 16.00 -13.58
CA ALA A 60 -7.13 16.21 -14.46
C ALA A 60 -6.78 14.95 -15.29
N LYS A 61 -7.09 13.77 -14.77
CA LYS A 61 -7.04 12.49 -15.51
C LYS A 61 -8.43 11.99 -15.85
N LYS A 62 -8.62 11.57 -17.11
CA LYS A 62 -9.81 10.84 -17.58
C LYS A 62 -9.42 9.40 -17.91
N GLU A 63 -10.33 8.46 -17.66
CA GLU A 63 -10.13 7.08 -18.09
C GLU A 63 -10.05 7.01 -19.61
N LYS A 64 -9.07 6.26 -20.11
CA LYS A 64 -9.01 5.93 -21.53
C LYS A 64 -10.07 4.87 -21.81
N ALA A 65 -10.67 4.92 -23.00
CA ALA A 65 -11.56 3.88 -23.45
C ALA A 65 -10.87 2.51 -23.32
N ALA A 66 -11.59 1.53 -22.74
CA ALA A 66 -11.09 0.18 -22.58
C ALA A 66 -10.72 -0.41 -23.94
N ARG A 67 -9.53 -1.01 -24.05
CA ARG A 67 -9.09 -1.66 -25.31
C ARG A 67 -9.97 -2.86 -25.66
N VAL A 68 -10.46 -3.57 -24.65
CA VAL A 68 -11.32 -4.74 -24.77
C VAL A 68 -12.41 -4.62 -23.71
N ILE A 69 -13.66 -4.76 -24.13
CA ILE A 69 -14.81 -4.87 -23.23
C ILE A 69 -15.00 -6.35 -22.95
N LEU A 70 -14.93 -6.75 -21.69
CA LEU A 70 -15.20 -8.14 -21.31
C LEU A 70 -16.65 -8.47 -21.69
N PRO A 71 -16.92 -9.68 -22.23
CA PRO A 71 -18.29 -10.10 -22.46
C PRO A 71 -19.08 -10.02 -21.13
N PRO A 72 -20.38 -9.67 -21.19
CA PRO A 72 -21.22 -9.62 -20.00
C PRO A 72 -21.15 -10.95 -19.25
N TYR A 73 -21.07 -10.90 -17.92
CA TYR A 73 -21.09 -12.10 -17.09
C TYR A 73 -22.38 -12.89 -17.37
N ALA A 74 -22.24 -14.06 -17.99
CA ALA A 74 -23.30 -15.04 -18.06
C ALA A 74 -23.26 -15.85 -16.76
N ALA A 75 -24.21 -15.60 -15.85
CA ALA A 75 -24.43 -16.52 -14.74
C ALA A 75 -24.64 -17.91 -15.34
N SER A 76 -23.88 -18.91 -14.88
CA SER A 76 -24.04 -20.28 -15.34
C SER A 76 -25.51 -20.66 -15.20
N ALA A 77 -26.18 -20.91 -16.33
CA ALA A 77 -27.54 -21.38 -16.33
C ALA A 77 -27.63 -22.57 -15.35
N SER A 78 -28.59 -22.48 -14.45
CA SER A 78 -28.96 -23.52 -13.51
C SER A 78 -29.05 -24.87 -14.21
N ALA A 79 -28.24 -25.84 -13.76
CA ALA A 79 -28.47 -27.26 -13.98
C ALA A 79 -28.91 -27.87 -12.65
#